data_AF-A0A3D1LHS7-F1
#
_entry.id   AF-A0A3D1LHS7-F1
#
_cell.length_a   1.000
_cell.length_b   1.000
_cell.length_c   1.000
_cell.angle_alpha   90.00
_cell.angle_beta   90.00
_cell.angle_gamma   90.00
#
_symmetry.space_group_name_H-M   'P 1'
#
loop_
_entity.id
_entity.type
_entity.pdbx_description
1 polymer ?
#
loop_
_entity_poly.entity_id
_entity_poly.type
_entity_poly.pdbx_seq_one_letter_code
_entity_poly.pdbx_strand_id
1 'polypeptide(L)'
;MAHQSDLIEKDILAYLKSHEEKSLLRFITCGSVDDGKSTLIGRLLWDSKMVFEDQLASLEADSRKVGTQGGAIDYALLLDGLQAEREQGITIDV
;
A
#
# COMPACT_ATOMS: atom_id res chain seq x y z
N MET A 1 -16.22 2.01 6.88
CA MET A 1 -16.87 2.65 8.04
C MET A 1 -15.76 3.20 8.91
N ALA A 2 -15.64 4.52 9.01
CA ALA A 2 -14.68 5.13 9.94
C ALA A 2 -15.09 4.72 11.35
N HIS A 3 -14.19 4.10 12.09
CA HIS A 3 -14.40 3.73 13.49
C HIS A 3 -14.54 5.04 14.28
N GLN A 4 -15.75 5.55 14.41
CA GLN A 4 -16.04 6.72 15.23
C GLN A 4 -15.88 6.26 16.67
N SER A 5 -14.68 6.45 17.22
CA SER A 5 -14.35 5.93 18.55
C SER A 5 -15.11 6.72 19.62
N ASP A 6 -15.80 6.04 20.53
CA ASP A 6 -16.60 6.60 21.63
C ASP A 6 -15.85 7.66 22.46
N LEU A 7 -14.52 7.65 22.43
CA LEU A 7 -13.64 8.62 23.09
C LEU A 7 -13.69 10.01 22.44
N ILE A 8 -13.93 10.14 21.14
CA ILE A 8 -14.00 11.45 20.46
C ILE A 8 -15.16 12.28 21.01
N GLU A 9 -16.28 11.63 21.35
CA GLU A 9 -17.48 12.30 21.87
C GLU A 9 -17.39 12.56 23.38
N LYS A 10 -16.76 11.66 24.14
CA LYS A 10 -16.76 11.72 25.62
C LYS A 10 -15.53 12.40 26.22
N ASP A 11 -14.36 12.23 25.62
CA ASP A 11 -13.10 12.78 26.12
C ASP A 11 -12.06 12.90 24.99
N ILE A 12 -12.07 14.06 24.34
CA ILE A 12 -11.17 14.34 23.21
C ILE A 12 -9.70 14.42 23.63
N LEU A 13 -9.39 14.79 24.88
CA LEU A 13 -8.02 14.88 25.37
C LEU A 13 -7.41 13.48 25.54
N ALA A 14 -8.18 12.54 26.10
CA ALA A 14 -7.77 11.14 26.17
C ALA A 14 -7.59 10.51 24.78
N TYR A 15 -8.48 10.83 23.84
CA TYR A 15 -8.35 10.39 22.45
C TYR A 15 -7.04 10.89 21.81
N LEU A 16 -6.75 12.19 21.91
CA LEU A 16 -5.54 12.79 21.35
C LEU A 16 -4.28 12.19 21.96
N LYS A 17 -4.24 12.03 23.28
CA LYS A 17 -3.11 11.40 23.98
C LYS A 17 -2.86 9.96 23.50
N SER A 18 -3.92 9.16 23.34
CA SER A 18 -3.78 7.79 22.82
C SER A 18 -3.26 7.73 21.37
N HIS A 19 -3.52 8.77 20.58
CA HIS A 19 -3.01 8.88 19.21
C HIS A 19 -1.57 9.37 19.16
N GLU A 20 -1.18 10.28 20.05
CA GLU A 20 0.20 10.74 20.20
C GLU A 20 1.14 9.62 20.68
N GLU A 21 0.66 8.73 21.54
CA GLU A 21 1.45 7.62 22.10
C GLU A 21 1.43 6.34 21.24
N LYS A 22 0.91 6.39 20.00
CA LYS A 22 0.88 5.20 19.14
C LYS A 22 2.30 4.74 18.79
N SER A 23 2.60 3.49 19.11
CA SER A 23 3.86 2.85 18.73
C SER A 23 3.94 2.63 17.22
N LEU A 24 5.14 2.77 16.66
CA LEU A 24 5.42 2.43 15.27
C LEU A 24 5.28 0.92 15.03
N LEU A 25 4.42 0.52 14.11
CA LEU A 25 4.35 -0.85 13.62
C LEU A 25 5.37 -1.04 12.49
N ARG A 26 6.34 -1.94 12.70
CA ARG A 26 7.24 -2.41 11.65
C ARG A 26 6.85 -3.83 11.30
N PHE A 27 6.48 -4.08 10.06
CA PHE A 27 6.16 -5.42 9.58
C PHE A 27 6.81 -5.65 8.22
N ILE A 28 6.99 -6.93 7.88
CA ILE A 28 7.54 -7.39 6.61
C ILE A 28 6.58 -8.44 6.04
N THR A 29 6.52 -8.53 4.72
CA THR A 29 5.82 -9.63 4.02
C THR A 29 6.85 -10.61 3.48
N CYS A 30 6.71 -11.90 3.78
CA CYS A 30 7.57 -12.97 3.26
C CYS A 30 6.71 -14.11 2.67
N GLY A 31 7.29 -14.87 1.73
CA GLY A 31 6.56 -15.86 0.91
C GLY A 31 7.29 -16.16 -0.41
N SER A 32 6.84 -17.19 -1.13
CA SER A 32 7.36 -17.66 -2.41
C SER A 32 7.28 -16.59 -3.52
N VAL A 33 7.99 -16.83 -4.62
CA VAL A 33 7.77 -16.10 -5.88
C VAL A 33 6.29 -16.26 -6.26
N ASP A 34 5.67 -15.17 -6.74
CA ASP A 34 4.25 -15.06 -7.11
C ASP A 34 3.20 -15.13 -5.98
N ASP A 35 3.59 -15.13 -4.69
CA ASP A 35 2.63 -15.08 -3.57
C ASP A 35 1.94 -13.70 -3.38
N GLY A 36 2.15 -12.74 -4.28
CA GLY A 36 1.48 -11.43 -4.23
C GLY A 36 1.94 -10.52 -3.08
N LYS A 37 3.15 -10.71 -2.55
CA LYS A 37 3.73 -9.90 -1.46
C LYS A 37 3.71 -8.39 -1.77
N SER A 38 4.23 -8.02 -2.92
CA SER A 38 4.31 -6.63 -3.38
C SER A 38 2.92 -6.07 -3.69
N THR A 39 2.03 -6.89 -4.23
CA THR A 39 0.62 -6.53 -4.42
C THR A 39 -0.08 -6.19 -3.09
N LEU A 40 0.18 -6.97 -2.03
CA LEU A 40 -0.39 -6.74 -0.70
C LEU A 40 0.12 -5.43 -0.08
N ILE A 41 1.44 -5.19 -0.10
CA ILE A 41 2.00 -3.94 0.44
C ILE A 41 1.50 -2.74 -0.39
N GLY A 42 1.50 -2.84 -1.71
CA GLY A 42 1.01 -1.77 -2.59
C GLY A 42 -0.46 -1.44 -2.34
N ARG A 43 -1.28 -2.48 -2.10
CA ARG A 43 -2.69 -2.30 -1.72
C ARG A 43 -2.86 -1.63 -0.37
N LEU A 44 -2.06 -2.00 0.63
CA LEU A 44 -2.08 -1.36 1.95
C LEU A 44 -1.71 0.12 1.88
N LEU A 45 -0.71 0.49 1.07
CA LEU A 45 -0.33 1.88 0.84
C LEU A 45 -1.46 2.67 0.17
N TRP A 46 -2.12 2.06 -0.82
CA TRP A 46 -3.30 2.63 -1.48
C TRP A 46 -4.46 2.84 -0.51
N ASP A 47 -4.87 1.80 0.23
CA ASP A 47 -6.00 1.87 1.17
C ASP A 47 -5.72 2.82 2.35
N SER A 48 -4.44 3.00 2.72
CA SER A 48 -4.01 3.99 3.71
C SER A 48 -4.03 5.43 3.20
N LYS A 49 -4.44 5.66 1.95
CA LYS A 49 -4.43 6.98 1.26
C LYS A 49 -3.05 7.64 1.27
N MET A 50 -1.98 6.84 1.26
CA MET A 50 -0.61 7.34 1.25
C MET A 50 -0.07 7.57 -0.17
N VAL A 51 -0.85 7.19 -1.19
CA VAL A 51 -0.49 7.35 -2.61
C VAL A 51 -1.21 8.57 -3.18
N PHE A 52 -0.47 9.45 -3.83
CA PHE A 52 -1.02 10.64 -4.49
C PHE A 52 -1.77 10.28 -5.78
N GLU A 53 -2.74 11.10 -6.18
CA GLU A 53 -3.61 10.82 -7.34
C GLU A 53 -2.85 10.79 -8.68
N ASP A 54 -1.79 11.58 -8.81
CA ASP A 54 -0.88 11.59 -9.96
C ASP A 54 -0.11 10.27 -10.09
N GLN A 55 0.34 9.70 -8.96
CA GLN A 55 0.98 8.39 -8.94
C GLN A 55 -0.01 7.28 -9.32
N LEU A 56 -1.26 7.38 -8.89
CA LEU A 56 -2.30 6.43 -9.31
C LEU A 56 -2.55 6.48 -10.82
N ALA A 57 -2.65 7.68 -11.39
CA ALA A 57 -2.86 7.84 -12.83
C ALA A 57 -1.71 7.24 -13.65
N SER A 58 -0.47 7.42 -13.19
CA SER A 58 0.71 6.74 -13.77
C SER A 58 0.59 5.22 -13.62
N LEU A 59 0.16 4.74 -12.45
CA LEU A 59 0.00 3.31 -12.19
C LEU A 59 -1.06 2.67 -13.09
N GLU A 60 -2.18 3.35 -13.32
CA GLU A 60 -3.23 2.89 -14.22
C GLU A 60 -2.73 2.77 -15.66
N ALA A 61 -1.94 3.75 -16.12
CA ALA A 61 -1.35 3.74 -17.45
C ALA A 61 -0.34 2.60 -17.60
N ASP A 62 0.50 2.37 -16.58
CA ASP A 62 1.49 1.30 -16.57
C ASP A 62 0.82 -0.08 -16.43
N SER A 63 -0.20 -0.21 -15.57
CA SER A 63 -0.99 -1.43 -15.42
C SER A 63 -1.65 -1.87 -16.74
N ARG A 64 -2.08 -0.93 -17.59
CA ARG A 64 -2.62 -1.24 -18.92
C ARG A 64 -1.56 -1.72 -19.91
N LYS A 65 -0.29 -1.31 -19.74
CA LYS A 65 0.81 -1.63 -20.66
C LYS A 65 1.55 -2.91 -20.28
N VAL A 66 1.81 -3.07 -18.99
CA VAL A 66 2.70 -4.10 -18.43
C VAL A 66 2.10 -4.83 -17.23
N GLY A 67 0.85 -4.50 -16.84
CA GLY A 67 0.23 -5.09 -15.65
C GLY A 67 -0.12 -6.56 -15.83
N THR A 68 0.00 -7.30 -14.73
CA THR A 68 -0.27 -8.74 -14.68
C THR A 68 -1.72 -9.07 -14.30
N GLN A 69 -2.48 -8.06 -13.85
CA GLN A 69 -3.81 -8.20 -13.25
C GLN A 69 -4.98 -8.09 -14.25
N GLY A 70 -4.76 -8.42 -15.53
CA GLY A 70 -5.85 -8.55 -16.51
C GLY A 70 -6.70 -7.29 -16.74
N GLY A 71 -6.10 -6.10 -16.58
CA GLY A 71 -6.78 -4.80 -16.76
C GLY A 71 -7.22 -4.12 -15.46
N ALA A 72 -7.07 -4.77 -14.31
CA ALA A 72 -7.14 -4.10 -13.01
C ALA A 72 -5.83 -3.35 -12.68
N ILE A 73 -5.88 -2.44 -11.71
CA ILE A 73 -4.70 -1.72 -11.22
C ILE A 73 -3.75 -2.71 -10.57
N ASP A 74 -2.52 -2.76 -11.06
CA ASP A 74 -1.46 -3.62 -10.53
C ASP A 74 -0.65 -2.85 -9.47
N TYR A 75 -1.03 -3.04 -8.21
CA TYR A 75 -0.42 -2.35 -7.08
C TYR A 75 1.04 -2.76 -6.82
N ALA A 76 1.53 -3.87 -7.38
CA ALA A 76 2.94 -4.25 -7.24
C ALA A 76 3.87 -3.23 -7.90
N LEU A 77 3.41 -2.56 -8.97
CA LEU A 77 4.15 -1.54 -9.71
C LEU A 77 4.50 -0.29 -8.88
N LEU A 78 3.86 -0.08 -7.73
CA LEU A 78 4.22 0.99 -6.78
C LEU A 78 5.55 0.72 -6.08
N LEU A 79 5.88 -0.56 -5.88
CA LEU A 79 7.05 -1.03 -5.14
C LEU A 79 8.16 -1.47 -6.08
N ASP A 80 7.80 -2.05 -7.23
CA ASP A 80 8.74 -2.51 -8.25
C ASP A 80 9.28 -1.31 -9.06
N GLY A 81 10.29 -0.65 -8.49
CA GLY A 81 10.90 0.57 -9.00
C GLY A 81 11.91 0.32 -10.12
N LEU A 82 12.52 -0.87 -10.18
CA LEU A 82 13.52 -1.18 -11.20
C LEU A 82 12.85 -1.71 -12.47
N GLN A 83 13.37 -1.30 -13.63
CA GLN A 83 12.88 -1.82 -14.91
C GLN A 83 13.04 -3.35 -15.01
N ALA A 84 14.12 -3.90 -14.45
CA ALA A 84 14.36 -5.34 -14.40
C ALA A 84 13.31 -6.09 -13.56
N GLU A 85 12.80 -5.49 -12.48
CA GLU A 85 11.72 -6.06 -11.66
C GLU A 85 10.43 -6.16 -12.49
N ARG A 86 10.12 -5.09 -13.23
CA ARG A 86 8.93 -5.03 -14.09
C ARG A 86 8.96 -6.02 -15.25
N GLU A 87 10.13 -6.23 -15.85
CA GLU A 87 10.31 -7.18 -16.95
C GLU A 87 10.23 -8.64 -16.48
N GLN A 88 10.66 -8.93 -15.25
CA GLN A 88 10.71 -10.28 -14.70
C GLN A 88 9.54 -10.63 -13.78
N GLY A 89 8.74 -9.64 -13.35
CA GLY A 89 7.61 -9.84 -12.43
C GLY A 89 8.03 -10.22 -11.01
N ILE A 90 9.25 -9.87 -10.60
CA ILE A 90 9.79 -10.16 -9.27
C ILE A 90 10.35 -8.90 -8.62
N THR A 91 10.27 -8.82 -7.29
CA THR A 91 10.94 -7.78 -6.52
C THR A 91 12.39 -8.19 -6.26
N ILE A 92 13.34 -7.37 -6.70
CA ILE A 92 14.79 -7.59 -6.66
C ILE A 92 15.41 -6.81 -5.49
N ASP A 93 14.93 -5.60 -5.24
CA ASP A 93 15.42 -4.72 -4.17
C ASP A 93 14.43 -4.65 -2.98
N VAL A 94 14.93 -4.47 -1.75
CA VAL A 94 14.15 -4.50 -0.49
C VAL A 94 14.29 -3.20 0.30
#